data_AF-A0A965MFT8-F1
#
_entry.id   AF-A0A965MFT8-F1
#
_cell.length_a   1.000
_cell.length_b   1.000
_cell.length_c   1.000
_cell.angle_alpha   90.00
_cell.angle_beta   90.00
_cell.angle_gamma   90.00
#
_symmetry.space_group_name_H-M   'P 1'
#
loop_
_entity.id
_entity.type
_entity.pdbx_description
1 polymer ?
#
loop_
_entity_poly.entity_id
_entity_poly.type
_entity_poly.pdbx_seq_one_letter_code
_entity_poly.pdbx_strand_id
1 'polypeptide(L)' 'MRLPEHRLAVKRVQQAPSNPYGEIQDNLVGKDTLPIDMMRCKLAFFGASRFDPRSDKWVRISLFQDMPFPYQLVQE' A
#
# COMPACT_ATOMS: atom_id res chain seq x y z
N MET A 1 -3.80 -26.55 -12.11
CA MET A 1 -3.63 -25.35 -12.97
C MET A 1 -2.66 -25.71 -14.09
N ARG A 2 -2.95 -25.36 -15.35
CA ARG A 2 -2.09 -25.72 -16.50
C ARG A 2 -0.78 -24.89 -16.58
N LEU A 3 -0.73 -23.72 -15.93
CA LEU A 3 0.43 -22.80 -15.88
C LEU A 3 0.64 -22.27 -14.44
N PRO A 4 1.28 -23.04 -13.54
CA PRO A 4 1.41 -22.69 -12.11
C PRO A 4 2.28 -21.46 -11.82
N GLU A 5 3.23 -21.12 -12.69
CA GLU A 5 4.08 -19.92 -12.61
C GLU A 5 3.28 -18.62 -12.61
N HIS A 6 2.11 -18.62 -13.24
CA HIS A 6 1.22 -17.45 -13.29
C HIS A 6 0.26 -17.35 -12.11
N ARG A 7 0.28 -18.29 -11.15
CA ARG A 7 -0.68 -18.35 -10.04
C ARG A 7 -0.78 -17.05 -9.25
N LEU A 8 0.32 -16.32 -9.08
CA LEU A 8 0.36 -15.07 -8.31
C LEU A 8 -0.34 -13.93 -9.05
N ALA A 9 -0.09 -13.80 -10.36
CA ALA A 9 -0.77 -12.82 -11.20
C ALA A 9 -2.29 -13.10 -11.24
N VAL A 10 -2.68 -14.36 -11.42
CA VAL A 10 -4.11 -14.76 -11.43
C VAL A 10 -4.77 -14.44 -10.09
N LYS A 11 -4.15 -14.81 -8.96
CA LYS A 11 -4.68 -14.49 -7.63
C LYS A 11 -4.85 -12.98 -7.44
N ARG A 12 -3.88 -12.17 -7.87
CA ARG A 12 -3.97 -10.70 -7.78
C ARG A 12 -5.20 -10.18 -8.53
N VAL A 13 -5.37 -10.54 -9.80
CA VAL A 13 -6.51 -10.09 -10.61
C VAL A 13 -7.85 -10.54 -10.02
N GLN A 14 -7.91 -11.75 -9.48
CA GLN A 14 -9.12 -12.27 -8.82
C GLN A 14 -9.45 -11.56 -7.50
N GLN A 15 -8.45 -11.03 -6.79
CA GLN A 15 -8.60 -10.34 -5.51
C GLN A 15 -8.90 -8.85 -5.66
N ALA A 16 -8.56 -8.25 -6.81
CA ALA A 16 -8.72 -6.81 -7.03
C ALA A 16 -10.17 -6.30 -6.84
N PRO A 17 -11.23 -6.99 -7.32
CA PRO A 17 -12.60 -6.49 -7.16
C PRO A 17 -13.07 -6.38 -5.71
N SER A 18 -12.56 -7.21 -4.81
CA SER A 18 -12.89 -7.16 -3.38
C SER A 18 -12.00 -6.20 -2.58
N ASN A 19 -10.93 -5.67 -3.18
CA ASN A 19 -9.94 -4.82 -2.51
C ASN A 19 -9.65 -3.57 -3.34
N PRO A 20 -10.52 -2.55 -3.34
CA PRO A 20 -10.40 -1.36 -4.21
C PRO A 20 -9.07 -0.60 -4.06
N TYR A 21 -8.44 -0.70 -2.88
CA TYR A 21 -7.15 -0.06 -2.57
C TYR A 21 -6.00 -1.07 -2.41
N GLY A 22 -6.22 -2.34 -2.78
CA GLY A 22 -5.24 -3.44 -2.62
C GLY A 22 -4.08 -3.39 -3.62
N GLU A 23 -4.12 -2.49 -4.59
CA GLU A 23 -3.08 -2.29 -5.59
C GLU A 23 -3.01 -0.83 -6.05
N ILE A 24 -1.93 -0.51 -6.78
CA ILE A 24 -1.77 0.80 -7.42
C ILE A 24 -2.73 0.89 -8.61
N GLN A 25 -3.59 1.91 -8.59
CA GLN A 25 -4.59 2.21 -9.63
C GLN A 25 -4.13 3.43 -10.46
N ASP A 26 -2.91 3.38 -10.98
CA ASP A 26 -2.32 4.47 -11.78
C ASP A 26 -1.45 3.94 -12.93
N ASN A 27 -1.26 4.76 -13.96
CA ASN A 27 -0.39 4.46 -15.09
C ASN A 27 1.09 4.67 -14.71
N LEU A 28 1.76 3.61 -14.30
CA LEU A 28 3.16 3.67 -13.82
C LEU A 28 4.19 4.18 -14.85
N VAL A 29 3.85 4.27 -16.13
CA VAL A 29 4.71 4.84 -17.20
C VAL A 29 4.20 6.19 -17.70
N GLY A 30 3.17 6.75 -17.05
CA GLY A 30 2.65 8.07 -17.33
C GLY A 30 3.67 9.15 -16.96
N LYS A 31 3.71 10.22 -17.77
CA LYS A 31 4.62 11.36 -17.54
C LYS A 31 4.37 12.10 -16.22
N ASP A 32 3.14 12.02 -15.72
CA ASP A 32 2.68 12.74 -14.53
C ASP A 32 2.74 11.86 -13.26
N THR A 33 3.04 10.56 -13.41
CA THR A 33 3.14 9.64 -12.27
C THR A 33 4.45 9.84 -11.54
N LEU A 34 4.37 10.17 -10.24
CA LEU A 34 5.54 10.36 -9.42
C LEU A 34 5.92 9.05 -8.70
N PRO A 35 7.21 8.69 -8.60
CA PRO A 35 7.63 7.51 -7.83
C PRO A 35 7.13 7.51 -6.38
N ILE A 36 6.90 8.69 -5.80
CA ILE A 36 6.38 8.84 -4.44
C ILE A 36 4.94 8.33 -4.28
N ASP A 37 4.14 8.30 -5.33
CA ASP A 37 2.77 7.79 -5.28
C ASP A 37 2.75 6.28 -5.06
N MET A 38 3.69 5.56 -5.68
CA MET A 38 3.91 4.13 -5.42
C MET A 38 4.34 3.88 -3.97
N MET A 39 5.23 4.73 -3.45
CA MET A 39 5.70 4.63 -2.07
C MET A 39 4.56 4.85 -1.08
N ARG A 40 3.69 5.84 -1.32
CA ARG A 40 2.52 6.13 -0.49
C ARG A 40 1.58 4.92 -0.41
N CYS A 41 1.26 4.31 -1.55
CA CYS A 41 0.44 3.09 -1.60
C CYS A 41 1.07 1.96 -0.77
N LYS A 42 2.37 1.70 -0.95
CA LYS A 42 3.07 0.65 -0.22
C LYS A 42 3.11 0.90 1.30
N LEU A 43 3.38 2.14 1.71
CA LEU A 43 3.44 2.52 3.12
C LEU A 43 2.06 2.42 3.79
N ALA A 44 0.97 2.71 3.06
CA ALA A 44 -0.39 2.55 3.59
C ALA A 44 -0.68 1.09 4.00
N PHE A 45 -0.17 0.11 3.25
CA PHE A 45 -0.26 -1.31 3.63
C PHE A 45 0.49 -1.65 4.92
N PHE A 46 1.49 -0.86 5.31
CA PHE A 46 2.20 -1.00 6.58
C PHE A 46 1.57 -0.23 7.73
N GLY A 47 0.38 0.37 7.53
CA GLY A 47 -0.29 1.16 8.56
C GLY A 47 0.17 2.61 8.62
N ALA A 48 0.77 3.13 7.54
CA ALA A 48 1.08 4.55 7.44
C ALA A 48 -0.18 5.40 7.20
N SER A 49 -0.26 6.51 7.92
CA SER A 49 -1.27 7.57 7.81
C SER A 49 -0.59 8.95 7.79
N ARG A 50 -1.39 10.03 7.73
CA ARG A 50 -0.94 11.44 7.71
C ARG A 50 0.22 11.69 6.72
N PHE A 51 0.00 11.31 5.46
CA PHE A 51 0.96 11.56 4.40
C PHE A 51 1.12 13.07 4.15
N ASP A 52 2.30 13.59 4.44
CA ASP A 52 2.70 14.98 4.24
C ASP A 52 3.88 15.01 3.25
N PRO A 53 3.62 15.16 1.93
CA PRO A 53 4.65 15.25 0.90
C PRO A 53 5.51 16.48 1.08
N ARG A 54 6.82 16.32 0.95
CA ARG A 54 7.81 17.38 1.15
C ARG A 54 8.65 17.63 -0.09
N SER A 55 8.71 16.64 -0.99
CA SER A 55 9.18 16.74 -2.37
C SER A 55 8.66 15.53 -3.16
N ASP A 56 8.98 15.46 -4.46
CA ASP A 56 8.64 14.31 -5.34
C ASP A 56 9.32 12.99 -4.93
N LYS A 57 10.22 13.03 -3.93
CA LYS A 57 10.96 11.86 -3.43
C LYS A 57 10.95 11.73 -1.91
N TRP A 58 10.35 12.67 -1.18
CA TRP A 58 10.34 12.66 0.28
C TRP A 58 8.93 12.93 0.81
N VAL A 59 8.43 12.02 1.65
CA VAL A 59 7.13 12.12 2.31
C VAL A 59 7.29 11.79 3.78
N ARG A 60 6.68 12.60 4.64
CA ARG A 60 6.57 12.31 6.06
C ARG A 60 5.26 11.55 6.30
N ILE A 61 5.32 10.55 7.18
CA ILE A 61 4.17 9.71 7.56
C ILE A 61 4.11 9.53 9.08
N SER A 62 2.98 9.03 9.56
CA SER A 62 2.83 8.45 10.89
C SER A 62 2.48 6.97 10.75
N LEU A 63 3.14 6.07 11.47
CA LEU A 63 2.77 4.64 11.48
C LEU A 63 1.86 4.36 12.68
N PHE A 64 0.81 3.56 12.47
CA PHE A 64 -0.10 3.08 13.53
C PHE A 64 -0.66 4.19 14.42
N GLN A 65 -0.97 5.33 13.80
CA GLN A 65 -1.53 6.46 14.53
C GLN A 65 -2.85 6.06 15.20
N ASP A 66 -3.03 6.50 16.46
CA ASP A 66 -4.20 6.23 17.30
C ASP A 66 -4.43 4.74 17.61
N MET A 67 -3.48 3.87 17.24
CA MET A 67 -3.51 2.46 17.61
C MET A 67 -2.82 2.24 18.97
N PRO A 68 -3.30 1.26 19.76
CA PRO A 68 -2.66 0.90 21.02
C PRO A 68 -1.24 0.38 20.77
N PHE A 69 -0.33 0.71 21.69
CA PHE A 69 0.99 0.10 21.74
C PHE A 69 0.88 -1.40 22.06
N PRO A 70 1.87 -2.22 21.64
CA PRO A 70 1.83 -3.66 21.88
C PRO A 70 1.58 -4.06 23.35
N TYR A 71 2.13 -3.32 24.32
CA TYR A 71 1.94 -3.62 25.75
C TYR A 71 0.51 -3.35 26.25
N GLN A 72 -0.28 -2.54 25.54
CA GLN A 72 -1.67 -2.27 25.87
C GLN A 72 -2.61 -3.39 25.37
N LEU A 73 -2.15 -4.22 24.44
CA LEU A 73 -2.91 -5.35 23.89
C LEU A 73 -2.85 -6.62 24.75
N VAL A 74 -1.93 -6.69 25.73
CA VAL A 74 -1.69 -7.89 26.56
C VAL A 74 -2.60 -7.92 27.81
N GLN A 75 -3.61 -7.04 27.89
CA GLN A 75 -4.49 -6.90 29.06
C GLN A 75 -5.93 -7.40 28.84
N GLU A 76 -6.16 -8.35 27.93
CA GLU A 76 -7.44 -9.10 27.85
C GLU A 76 -7.27 -10.56 28.29
#